data_AF-A0A7C1WP86-F1
#
_entry.id   AF-A0A7C1WP86-F1
#
_cell.length_a   1.000
_cell.length_b   1.000
_cell.length_c   1.000
_cell.angle_alpha   90.00
_cell.angle_beta   90.00
_cell.angle_gamma   90.00
#
_symmetry.space_group_name_H-M   'P 1'
#
loop_
_entity.id
_entity.type
_entity.pdbx_description
1 polymer ?
#
loop_
_entity_poly.entity_id
_entity_poly.type
_entity_poly.pdbx_seq_one_letter_code
_entity_poly.pdbx_strand_id
1 'polypeptide(L)'
;MNMSRLFSIVASSLMLFSSSVYADFEPFQPLPPSPPIPSDNPQTAAKIELGKQLFFDKRLSATYTISCNGCHNVMSAGDDGKAVSRGALGIEGKRSSPTLYNVAYQTVYFWDGRAASLEEAIKEHLISPTEMGMKDKQAVVERIWNTADYPRRFAEAYGKGVALSYDTITKALAAYIRTLRTPDSDFDRYLQGDKDAISKQAKRGFKTFVDVGCASCHFWVNLSGPVPGLAFQMGEGFYELFPNYPGTKDEARYQLADDIGRYYITKDETDRRMWRVPVLRNVALTAPYFHNGQVKRLEEAIRVMGTTQLGKDLTRAQQQDIAAFLHTVSGRFPTQRFPELPRD
;
A
#
# COMPACT_ATOMS: atom_id res chain seq x y z
N MET A 1 59.12 39.33 -46.00
CA MET A 1 58.13 38.24 -45.83
C MET A 1 58.45 37.53 -44.52
N ASN A 2 57.73 37.85 -43.44
CA ASN A 2 57.53 36.96 -42.28
C ASN A 2 56.52 37.58 -41.31
N MET A 3 55.35 36.96 -41.27
CA MET A 3 54.30 37.13 -40.26
C MET A 3 54.68 36.32 -39.00
N SER A 4 54.53 36.92 -37.83
CA SER A 4 54.26 36.27 -36.53
C SER A 4 54.46 37.31 -35.42
N ARG A 5 53.68 37.45 -34.36
CA ARG A 5 52.45 36.83 -33.82
C ARG A 5 51.97 37.87 -32.78
N LEU A 6 50.73 38.36 -32.87
CA LEU A 6 50.08 39.03 -31.73
C LEU A 6 49.41 37.94 -30.88
N PHE A 7 49.89 37.75 -29.65
CA PHE A 7 49.16 36.99 -28.64
C PHE A 7 48.28 37.96 -27.85
N SER A 8 46.98 37.93 -28.12
CA SER A 8 45.96 38.52 -27.23
C SER A 8 45.71 37.56 -26.08
N ILE A 9 45.96 38.04 -24.85
CA ILE A 9 45.59 37.36 -23.62
C ILE A 9 44.08 37.52 -23.45
N VAL A 10 43.32 36.46 -23.73
CA VAL A 10 41.91 36.35 -23.33
C VAL A 10 41.89 35.70 -21.96
N ALA A 11 41.48 36.45 -20.94
CA ALA A 11 41.24 35.94 -19.60
C ALA A 11 40.07 34.95 -19.64
N SER A 12 40.36 33.66 -19.48
CA SER A 12 39.33 32.63 -19.30
C SER A 12 38.78 32.70 -17.88
N SER A 13 37.63 33.33 -17.73
CA SER A 13 36.78 33.20 -16.55
C SER A 13 36.27 31.76 -16.47
N LEU A 14 36.92 30.92 -15.65
CA LEU A 14 36.39 29.60 -15.29
C LEU A 14 35.11 29.81 -14.47
N MET A 15 33.95 29.70 -15.13
CA MET A 15 32.70 29.42 -14.42
C MET A 15 32.80 27.99 -13.86
N LEU A 16 33.13 27.89 -12.58
CA LEU A 16 32.94 26.69 -11.79
C LEU A 16 31.42 26.42 -11.75
N PHE A 17 30.94 25.55 -12.63
CA PHE A 17 29.63 24.94 -12.48
C PHE A 17 29.65 24.12 -11.19
N SER A 18 29.01 24.65 -10.14
CA SER A 18 28.76 23.91 -8.91
C SER A 18 27.86 22.71 -9.24
N SER A 19 28.41 21.51 -9.14
CA SER A 19 27.72 20.23 -9.31
C SER A 19 26.80 19.90 -8.13
N SER A 20 25.95 20.85 -7.73
CA SER A 20 25.19 20.81 -6.46
C SER A 20 23.68 20.97 -6.64
N VAL A 21 23.10 20.43 -7.72
CA VAL A 21 21.63 20.31 -7.89
C VAL A 21 21.22 18.99 -8.54
N TYR A 22 21.96 17.91 -8.30
CA TYR A 22 21.32 16.60 -8.24
C TYR A 22 21.14 16.32 -6.76
N ALA A 23 19.96 16.61 -6.21
CA ALA A 23 19.59 16.00 -4.94
C ALA A 23 19.75 14.50 -5.15
N ASP A 24 20.56 13.85 -4.31
CA ASP A 24 20.73 12.40 -4.34
C ASP A 24 19.34 11.77 -4.31
N PHE A 25 18.92 11.20 -5.44
CA PHE A 25 17.68 10.47 -5.51
C PHE A 25 17.89 9.22 -4.65
N GLU A 26 17.41 9.27 -3.42
CA GLU A 26 17.45 8.14 -2.49
C GLU A 26 16.28 7.21 -2.81
N PRO A 27 16.52 6.07 -3.53
CA PRO A 27 15.44 5.22 -4.02
C PRO A 27 14.76 4.44 -2.90
N PHE A 28 15.31 4.45 -1.68
CA PHE A 28 14.71 3.81 -0.51
C PHE A 28 14.72 4.79 0.65
N GLN A 29 13.59 4.92 1.33
CA GLN A 29 13.42 5.85 2.43
C GLN A 29 12.82 5.13 3.62
N PRO A 30 13.25 5.46 4.85
CA PRO A 30 12.58 4.95 6.05
C PRO A 30 11.12 5.43 6.07
N LEU A 31 10.25 4.72 6.79
CA LEU A 31 8.85 5.14 6.93
C LEU A 31 8.79 6.55 7.58
N PRO A 32 8.24 7.57 6.91
CA PRO A 32 8.18 8.94 7.44
C PRO A 32 7.38 8.98 8.75
N PRO A 33 7.65 9.93 9.67
CA PRO A 33 7.02 9.98 10.99
C PRO A 33 5.50 10.18 10.97
N SER A 34 4.95 10.74 9.89
CA SER A 34 3.52 10.93 9.67
C SER A 34 3.14 10.59 8.22
N PRO A 35 1.93 10.07 7.96
CA PRO A 35 1.44 9.88 6.61
C PRO A 35 0.90 11.19 6.02
N PRO A 36 0.70 11.27 4.69
CA PRO A 36 -0.06 12.36 4.08
C PRO A 36 -1.48 12.47 4.66
N ILE A 37 -1.86 13.67 5.07
CA ILE A 37 -3.19 13.97 5.59
C ILE A 37 -3.91 14.90 4.60
N PRO A 38 -5.05 14.48 4.02
CA PRO A 38 -5.84 15.36 3.15
C PRO A 38 -6.38 16.57 3.92
N SER A 39 -6.35 17.73 3.27
CA SER A 39 -6.85 18.99 3.85
C SER A 39 -8.35 18.94 4.17
N ASP A 40 -9.12 18.15 3.41
CA ASP A 40 -10.56 17.98 3.59
C ASP A 40 -10.92 16.87 4.61
N ASN A 41 -9.92 16.17 5.15
CA ASN A 41 -10.09 15.20 6.23
C ASN A 41 -8.95 15.27 7.27
N PRO A 42 -8.83 16.38 8.00
CA PRO A 42 -7.81 16.52 9.05
C PRO A 42 -8.04 15.50 10.18
N GLN A 43 -6.94 15.00 10.74
CA GLN A 43 -7.00 14.05 11.85
C GLN A 43 -7.23 14.75 13.20
N THR A 44 -8.12 14.18 14.00
CA THR A 44 -8.29 14.52 15.42
C THR A 44 -8.35 13.22 16.23
N ALA A 45 -8.00 13.26 17.52
CA ALA A 45 -8.08 12.08 18.37
C ALA A 45 -9.51 11.49 18.42
N ALA A 46 -10.53 12.36 18.50
CA ALA A 46 -11.93 11.95 18.50
C ALA A 46 -12.35 11.29 17.17
N LYS A 47 -11.91 11.82 16.02
CA LYS A 47 -12.20 11.21 14.70
C LYS A 47 -11.49 9.88 14.51
N ILE A 48 -10.24 9.76 14.99
CA ILE A 48 -9.49 8.50 14.96
C ILE A 48 -10.20 7.44 15.82
N GLU A 49 -10.61 7.79 17.04
CA GLU A 49 -11.31 6.85 17.93
C GLU A 49 -12.68 6.43 17.36
N LEU A 50 -13.45 7.37 16.80
CA LEU A 50 -14.69 7.05 16.09
C LEU A 50 -14.44 6.10 14.90
N GLY A 51 -13.41 6.40 14.09
CA GLY A 51 -13.00 5.55 12.98
C GLY A 51 -12.62 4.15 13.41
N LYS A 52 -11.92 4.03 14.53
CA LYS A 52 -11.53 2.77 15.13
C LYS A 52 -12.76 1.98 15.58
N GLN A 53 -13.71 2.61 16.26
CA GLN A 53 -14.98 1.97 16.64
C GLN A 53 -15.68 1.38 15.42
N LEU A 54 -15.89 2.20 14.39
CA LEU A 54 -16.49 1.76 13.13
C LEU A 54 -15.71 0.62 12.47
N PHE A 55 -14.37 0.66 12.47
CA PHE A 55 -13.53 -0.37 11.86
C PHE A 55 -13.73 -1.77 12.47
N PHE A 56 -13.98 -1.84 13.78
CA PHE A 56 -14.23 -3.09 14.49
C PHE A 56 -15.72 -3.46 14.56
N ASP A 57 -16.62 -2.56 14.22
CA ASP A 57 -18.06 -2.71 14.39
C ASP A 57 -18.71 -3.51 13.24
N LYS A 58 -19.21 -4.70 13.58
CA LYS A 58 -19.88 -5.57 12.61
C LYS A 58 -21.22 -5.02 12.14
N ARG A 59 -21.83 -4.07 12.87
CA ARG A 59 -23.09 -3.43 12.48
C ARG A 59 -22.95 -2.68 11.14
N LEU A 60 -21.74 -2.38 10.65
CA LEU A 60 -21.53 -1.83 9.31
C LEU A 60 -21.74 -2.82 8.15
N SER A 61 -21.84 -4.12 8.43
CA SER A 61 -22.14 -5.12 7.39
C SER A 61 -23.63 -5.44 7.31
N ALA A 62 -24.09 -5.86 6.13
CA ALA A 62 -25.49 -6.19 5.89
C ALA A 62 -26.03 -7.26 6.84
N THR A 63 -25.19 -8.23 7.20
CA THR A 63 -25.56 -9.39 8.03
C THR A 63 -25.09 -9.29 9.48
N TYR A 64 -24.48 -8.18 9.90
CA TYR A 64 -23.93 -8.01 11.25
C TYR A 64 -22.82 -9.02 11.62
N THR A 65 -22.20 -9.68 10.64
CA THR A 65 -21.24 -10.77 10.89
C THR A 65 -19.78 -10.38 10.70
N ILE A 66 -19.49 -9.39 9.86
CA ILE A 66 -18.13 -8.98 9.47
C ILE A 66 -17.94 -7.48 9.73
N SER A 67 -16.72 -7.10 10.12
CA SER A 67 -16.25 -5.71 10.16
C SER A 67 -14.99 -5.58 9.31
N CYS A 68 -14.44 -4.38 9.14
CA CYS A 68 -13.19 -4.18 8.39
C CYS A 68 -12.06 -5.08 8.92
N ASN A 69 -11.98 -5.26 10.25
CA ASN A 69 -11.01 -6.15 10.88
C ASN A 69 -11.16 -7.65 10.51
N GLY A 70 -12.31 -8.06 9.97
CA GLY A 70 -12.54 -9.44 9.55
C GLY A 70 -11.69 -9.86 8.34
N CYS A 71 -11.47 -8.94 7.39
CA CYS A 71 -10.62 -9.15 6.22
C CYS A 71 -9.23 -8.50 6.37
N HIS A 72 -9.13 -7.45 7.19
CA HIS A 72 -7.90 -6.71 7.44
C HIS A 72 -7.56 -6.77 8.93
N ASN A 73 -7.07 -7.92 9.41
CA ASN A 73 -6.88 -8.15 10.84
C ASN A 73 -5.69 -7.35 11.37
N VAL A 74 -5.96 -6.18 11.96
CA VAL A 74 -4.94 -5.29 12.53
C VAL A 74 -4.41 -5.79 13.88
N MET A 75 -4.94 -6.90 14.41
CA MET A 75 -4.31 -7.61 15.52
C MET A 75 -3.18 -8.53 15.04
N SER A 76 -3.02 -8.68 13.72
CA SER A 76 -1.98 -9.48 13.03
C SER A 76 -1.32 -8.61 11.94
N ALA A 77 -1.00 -9.18 10.78
CA ALA A 77 -0.32 -8.52 9.67
C ALA A 77 -1.17 -7.50 8.88
N GLY A 78 -2.44 -7.29 9.24
CA GLY A 78 -3.35 -6.34 8.58
C GLY A 78 -4.09 -6.88 7.36
N ASP A 79 -3.95 -8.17 7.05
CA ASP A 79 -4.74 -8.97 6.09
C ASP A 79 -5.48 -10.11 6.83
N ASP A 80 -6.08 -11.06 6.10
CA ASP A 80 -6.75 -12.23 6.67
C ASP A 80 -6.02 -13.56 6.43
N GLY A 81 -4.87 -13.53 5.77
CA GLY A 81 -4.06 -14.71 5.46
C GLY A 81 -4.73 -15.71 4.49
N LYS A 82 -5.71 -15.27 3.69
CA LYS A 82 -6.44 -16.12 2.74
C LYS A 82 -6.09 -15.78 1.30
N ALA A 83 -6.38 -16.72 0.39
CA ALA A 83 -6.22 -16.50 -1.04
C ALA A 83 -7.18 -15.40 -1.54
N VAL A 84 -8.45 -15.51 -1.13
CA VAL A 84 -9.49 -14.50 -1.31
C VAL A 84 -10.38 -14.46 -0.05
N SER A 85 -10.91 -13.28 0.26
CA SER A 85 -11.79 -13.09 1.41
C SER A 85 -13.24 -13.40 1.07
N ARG A 86 -14.02 -13.76 2.11
CA ARG A 86 -15.47 -13.98 2.01
C ARG A 86 -16.21 -12.82 2.66
N GLY A 87 -17.09 -12.17 1.92
CA GLY A 87 -17.90 -11.05 2.40
C GLY A 87 -19.07 -11.45 3.29
N ALA A 88 -19.78 -10.43 3.77
CA ALA A 88 -20.89 -10.53 4.72
C ALA A 88 -22.08 -11.32 4.17
N LEU A 89 -22.25 -11.36 2.84
CA LEU A 89 -23.27 -12.14 2.15
C LEU A 89 -22.81 -13.57 1.81
N GLY A 90 -21.62 -13.97 2.28
CA GLY A 90 -21.03 -15.28 2.00
C GLY A 90 -20.40 -15.41 0.61
N ILE A 91 -20.38 -14.34 -0.18
CA ILE A 91 -19.79 -14.30 -1.53
C ILE A 91 -18.29 -14.06 -1.41
N GLU A 92 -17.48 -14.83 -2.15
CA GLU A 92 -16.03 -14.63 -2.20
C GLU A 92 -15.66 -13.49 -3.13
N GLY A 93 -14.65 -12.71 -2.73
CA GLY A 93 -14.02 -11.72 -3.58
C GLY A 93 -13.20 -12.38 -4.69
N LYS A 94 -12.72 -11.58 -5.64
CA LYS A 94 -11.86 -12.04 -6.74
C LYS A 94 -10.36 -11.99 -6.41
N ARG A 95 -9.99 -11.18 -5.41
CA ARG A 95 -8.60 -10.86 -5.10
C ARG A 95 -8.30 -11.01 -3.62
N SER A 96 -7.03 -11.26 -3.31
CA SER A 96 -6.49 -11.27 -1.94
C SER A 96 -6.65 -9.90 -1.30
N SER A 97 -6.99 -9.88 -0.01
CA SER A 97 -7.08 -8.64 0.78
C SER A 97 -5.68 -8.15 1.15
N PRO A 98 -5.20 -7.01 0.62
CA PRO A 98 -3.88 -6.51 0.98
C PRO A 98 -3.87 -6.02 2.43
N THR A 99 -2.67 -5.93 3.02
CA THR A 99 -2.52 -5.32 4.35
C THR A 99 -2.95 -3.85 4.34
N LEU A 100 -3.60 -3.40 5.42
CA LEU A 100 -3.86 -1.96 5.64
C LEU A 100 -2.69 -1.23 6.31
N TYR A 101 -1.66 -1.94 6.78
CA TYR A 101 -0.49 -1.27 7.35
C TYR A 101 0.27 -0.50 6.28
N ASN A 102 0.55 0.78 6.59
CA ASN A 102 1.22 1.74 5.72
C ASN A 102 0.45 2.09 4.43
N VAL A 103 -0.84 1.74 4.32
CA VAL A 103 -1.64 2.01 3.12
C VAL A 103 -1.82 3.51 2.84
N ALA A 104 -1.71 4.34 3.88
CA ALA A 104 -1.84 5.79 3.79
C ALA A 104 -0.75 6.50 2.96
N TYR A 105 0.34 5.79 2.62
CA TYR A 105 1.40 6.33 1.75
C TYR A 105 1.19 5.96 0.28
N GLN A 106 0.05 5.37 -0.09
CA GLN A 106 -0.31 5.08 -1.47
C GLN A 106 -1.01 6.29 -2.13
N THR A 107 -0.87 6.40 -3.44
CA THR A 107 -1.51 7.44 -4.26
C THR A 107 -2.85 6.97 -4.85
N VAL A 108 -2.99 5.67 -5.08
CA VAL A 108 -4.21 4.97 -5.51
C VAL A 108 -4.41 3.68 -4.72
N TYR A 109 -5.64 3.18 -4.66
CA TYR A 109 -6.04 2.05 -3.82
C TYR A 109 -6.64 0.92 -4.65
N PHE A 110 -6.73 -0.27 -4.05
CA PHE A 110 -6.96 -1.57 -4.69
C PHE A 110 -5.77 -2.07 -5.53
N TRP A 111 -5.86 -3.33 -6.00
CA TRP A 111 -4.88 -3.95 -6.89
C TRP A 111 -4.83 -3.29 -8.28
N ASP A 112 -5.98 -2.81 -8.78
CA ASP A 112 -6.12 -2.13 -10.07
C ASP A 112 -5.94 -0.61 -9.99
N GLY A 113 -5.74 -0.06 -8.78
CA GLY A 113 -5.59 1.37 -8.53
C GLY A 113 -6.80 2.20 -8.93
N ARG A 114 -8.01 1.64 -8.86
CA ARG A 114 -9.22 2.34 -9.35
C ARG A 114 -9.74 3.45 -8.44
N ALA A 115 -9.39 3.43 -7.16
CA ALA A 115 -9.80 4.47 -6.22
C ALA A 115 -8.67 5.49 -6.02
N ALA A 116 -8.98 6.77 -6.18
CA ALA A 116 -8.01 7.86 -6.11
C ALA A 116 -7.70 8.30 -4.66
N SER A 117 -8.49 7.83 -3.70
CA SER A 117 -8.30 8.10 -2.27
C SER A 117 -8.71 6.93 -1.39
N LEU A 118 -8.23 6.94 -0.14
CA LEU A 118 -8.61 5.97 0.86
C LEU A 118 -10.11 6.06 1.16
N GLU A 119 -10.65 7.28 1.18
CA GLU A 119 -12.07 7.55 1.34
C GLU A 119 -12.89 6.93 0.20
N GLU A 120 -12.48 7.10 -1.05
CA GLU A 120 -13.17 6.45 -2.18
C GLU A 120 -13.12 4.94 -2.10
N ALA A 121 -11.98 4.36 -1.73
CA ALA A 121 -11.87 2.92 -1.52
C ALA A 121 -12.87 2.46 -0.47
N ILE A 122 -12.91 3.08 0.72
CA ILE A 122 -13.84 2.72 1.80
C ILE A 122 -15.31 2.84 1.35
N LYS A 123 -15.64 3.89 0.59
CA LYS A 123 -16.98 4.08 0.03
C LYS A 123 -17.40 2.94 -0.89
N GLU A 124 -16.49 2.35 -1.65
CA GLU A 124 -16.81 1.15 -2.44
C GLU A 124 -17.03 -0.07 -1.54
N HIS A 125 -16.18 -0.27 -0.53
CA HIS A 125 -16.22 -1.49 0.27
C HIS A 125 -17.51 -1.66 1.09
N LEU A 126 -18.05 -0.56 1.60
CA LEU A 126 -19.26 -0.56 2.44
C LEU A 126 -20.48 -1.14 1.70
N ILE A 127 -20.60 -0.93 0.38
CA ILE A 127 -21.74 -1.38 -0.42
C ILE A 127 -21.41 -2.57 -1.34
N SER A 128 -20.15 -2.99 -1.40
CA SER A 128 -19.74 -4.11 -2.25
C SER A 128 -20.36 -5.43 -1.77
N PRO A 129 -21.07 -6.19 -2.65
CA PRO A 129 -21.73 -7.44 -2.27
C PRO A 129 -20.75 -8.56 -1.89
N THR A 130 -19.49 -8.46 -2.32
CA THR A 130 -18.41 -9.41 -1.97
C THR A 130 -17.71 -9.04 -0.66
N GLU A 131 -18.12 -7.95 0.01
CA GLU A 131 -17.42 -7.40 1.18
C GLU A 131 -18.41 -7.07 2.31
N MET A 132 -18.83 -5.81 2.51
CA MET A 132 -19.78 -5.43 3.57
C MET A 132 -21.25 -5.63 3.17
N GLY A 133 -21.55 -5.58 1.87
CA GLY A 133 -22.85 -5.95 1.29
C GLY A 133 -24.01 -5.02 1.61
N MET A 134 -23.76 -3.81 2.12
CA MET A 134 -24.86 -2.88 2.43
C MET A 134 -25.60 -2.50 1.14
N LYS A 135 -26.93 -2.44 1.23
CA LYS A 135 -27.81 -2.22 0.07
C LYS A 135 -27.41 -0.97 -0.74
N ASP A 136 -27.18 0.13 -0.05
CA ASP A 136 -26.82 1.42 -0.62
C ASP A 136 -26.24 2.34 0.47
N LYS A 137 -25.84 3.56 0.06
CA LYS A 137 -25.25 4.56 0.95
C LYS A 137 -26.22 5.00 2.06
N GLN A 138 -27.52 5.04 1.77
CA GLN A 138 -28.54 5.47 2.73
C GLN A 138 -28.71 4.42 3.83
N ALA A 139 -28.74 3.14 3.47
CA ALA A 139 -28.80 2.04 4.43
C ALA A 139 -27.62 2.07 5.42
N VAL A 140 -26.42 2.48 4.98
CA VAL A 140 -25.24 2.65 5.85
C VAL A 140 -25.47 3.78 6.85
N VAL A 141 -25.95 4.93 6.37
CA VAL A 141 -26.24 6.10 7.23
C VAL A 141 -27.33 5.78 8.24
N GLU A 142 -28.44 5.18 7.81
CA GLU A 142 -29.55 4.79 8.69
C GLU A 142 -29.10 3.78 9.75
N ARG A 143 -28.26 2.81 9.39
CA ARG A 143 -27.71 1.82 10.34
C ARG A 143 -26.93 2.49 11.47
N ILE A 144 -26.04 3.43 11.14
CA ILE A 144 -25.21 4.12 12.13
C ILE A 144 -26.01 5.16 12.90
N TRP A 145 -26.94 5.86 12.24
CA TRP A 145 -27.85 6.80 12.88
C TRP A 145 -28.73 6.13 13.95
N ASN A 146 -29.26 4.95 13.65
CA ASN A 146 -30.16 4.21 14.55
C ASN A 146 -29.43 3.36 15.60
N THR A 147 -28.11 3.31 15.56
CA THR A 147 -27.35 2.69 16.66
C THR A 147 -27.20 3.72 17.77
N ALA A 148 -27.56 3.34 19.00
CA ALA A 148 -27.37 4.18 20.17
C ALA A 148 -25.93 4.74 20.24
N ASP A 149 -25.78 5.94 20.78
CA ASP A 149 -24.51 6.62 21.04
C ASP A 149 -23.69 7.10 19.80
N TYR A 150 -23.86 6.53 18.61
CA TYR A 150 -23.12 7.00 17.43
C TYR A 150 -23.41 8.46 17.05
N PRO A 151 -24.66 8.95 16.99
CA PRO A 151 -24.92 10.36 16.70
C PRO A 151 -24.18 11.33 17.63
N ARG A 152 -24.07 10.99 18.93
CA ARG A 152 -23.29 11.77 19.90
C ARG A 152 -21.79 11.71 19.58
N ARG A 153 -21.24 10.53 19.32
CA ARG A 153 -19.82 10.35 18.97
C ARG A 153 -19.44 11.06 17.66
N PHE A 154 -20.33 11.10 16.68
CA PHE A 154 -20.15 11.89 15.46
C PHE A 154 -20.12 13.40 15.76
N ALA A 155 -21.03 13.90 16.60
CA ALA A 155 -21.03 15.30 17.02
C ALA A 155 -19.76 15.68 17.80
N GLU A 156 -19.18 14.76 18.57
CA GLU A 156 -17.89 14.96 19.27
C GLU A 156 -16.70 14.94 18.31
N ALA A 157 -16.69 14.04 17.33
CA ALA A 157 -15.59 13.89 16.39
C ALA A 157 -15.50 15.02 15.35
N TYR A 158 -16.65 15.56 14.94
CA TYR A 158 -16.75 16.56 13.87
C TYR A 158 -17.18 17.95 14.35
N GLY A 159 -17.70 18.07 15.57
CA GLY A 159 -18.29 19.30 16.10
C GLY A 159 -19.80 19.37 15.88
N LYS A 160 -20.47 20.19 16.70
CA LYS A 160 -21.91 20.43 16.60
C LYS A 160 -22.25 21.06 15.25
N GLY A 161 -23.26 20.52 14.57
CA GLY A 161 -23.74 21.01 13.27
C GLY A 161 -23.22 20.25 12.06
N VAL A 162 -22.24 19.35 12.22
CA VAL A 162 -21.83 18.43 11.14
C VAL A 162 -22.77 17.23 11.11
N ALA A 163 -23.39 16.99 9.96
CA ALA A 163 -24.34 15.89 9.78
C ALA A 163 -23.62 14.53 9.70
N LEU A 164 -24.14 13.55 10.44
CA LEU A 164 -23.83 12.14 10.20
C LEU A 164 -24.28 11.78 8.78
N SER A 165 -23.31 11.40 7.97
CA SER A 165 -23.47 11.14 6.54
C SER A 165 -22.50 10.06 6.10
N TYR A 166 -22.74 9.51 4.90
CA TYR A 166 -21.86 8.52 4.29
C TYR A 166 -20.41 9.00 4.19
N ASP A 167 -20.22 10.29 3.88
CA ASP A 167 -18.90 10.92 3.80
C ASP A 167 -18.23 10.99 5.17
N THR A 168 -18.93 11.43 6.21
CA THR A 168 -18.36 11.48 7.57
C THR A 168 -18.04 10.09 8.13
N ILE A 169 -18.85 9.06 7.85
CA ILE A 169 -18.56 7.68 8.23
C ILE A 169 -17.25 7.22 7.58
N THR A 170 -17.14 7.45 6.28
CA THR A 170 -15.95 7.12 5.48
C THR A 170 -14.71 7.87 5.99
N LYS A 171 -14.82 9.17 6.25
CA LYS A 171 -13.72 10.02 6.72
C LYS A 171 -13.23 9.61 8.10
N ALA A 172 -14.12 9.17 8.99
CA ALA A 172 -13.74 8.64 10.29
C ALA A 172 -12.94 7.33 10.13
N LEU A 173 -13.46 6.36 9.36
CA LEU A 173 -12.74 5.11 9.05
C LEU A 173 -11.36 5.38 8.46
N ALA A 174 -11.27 6.28 7.47
CA ALA A 174 -10.01 6.66 6.84
C ALA A 174 -9.04 7.31 7.84
N ALA A 175 -9.53 8.12 8.79
CA ALA A 175 -8.71 8.72 9.83
C ALA A 175 -8.03 7.65 10.70
N TYR A 176 -8.76 6.60 11.10
CA TYR A 176 -8.18 5.47 11.83
C TYR A 176 -7.21 4.66 10.98
N ILE A 177 -7.58 4.30 9.75
CA ILE A 177 -6.72 3.49 8.87
C ILE A 177 -5.38 4.18 8.60
N ARG A 178 -5.34 5.51 8.51
CA ARG A 178 -4.08 6.27 8.40
C ARG A 178 -3.14 6.12 9.60
N THR A 179 -3.66 5.72 10.77
CA THR A 179 -2.83 5.45 11.94
C THR A 179 -2.14 4.09 11.90
N LEU A 180 -2.59 3.18 11.01
CA LEU A 180 -2.04 1.83 10.86
C LEU A 180 -0.69 1.90 10.16
N ARG A 181 0.36 2.10 10.95
CA ARG A 181 1.73 2.29 10.49
C ARG A 181 2.67 1.37 11.23
N THR A 182 3.72 0.93 10.55
CA THR A 182 4.75 0.02 11.09
C THR A 182 6.14 0.62 10.85
N PRO A 183 6.53 1.68 11.59
CA PRO A 183 7.87 2.26 11.50
C PRO A 183 8.91 1.35 12.17
N ASP A 184 10.18 1.80 12.18
CA ASP A 184 11.27 1.15 12.92
C ASP A 184 11.49 -0.32 12.52
N SER A 185 11.34 -0.61 11.23
CA SER A 185 11.84 -1.87 10.67
C SER A 185 13.37 -1.91 10.73
N ASP A 186 13.94 -3.11 10.72
CA ASP A 186 15.40 -3.27 10.71
C ASP A 186 16.02 -2.58 9.47
N PHE A 187 15.30 -2.58 8.35
CA PHE A 187 15.69 -1.83 7.16
C PHE A 187 15.59 -0.31 7.34
N ASP A 188 14.57 0.21 8.05
CA ASP A 188 14.51 1.64 8.36
C ASP A 188 15.72 2.09 9.18
N ARG A 189 16.08 1.33 10.21
CA ARG A 189 17.27 1.59 11.04
C ARG A 189 18.56 1.54 10.20
N TYR A 190 18.66 0.58 9.29
CA TYR A 190 19.77 0.49 8.34
C TYR A 190 19.89 1.71 7.42
N LEU A 191 18.76 2.19 6.88
CA LEU A 191 18.71 3.42 6.07
C LEU A 191 19.09 4.66 6.90
N GLN A 192 18.74 4.67 8.19
CA GLN A 192 19.07 5.75 9.12
C GLN A 192 20.50 5.69 9.67
N GLY A 193 21.32 4.72 9.24
CA GLY A 193 22.75 4.67 9.53
C GLY A 193 23.20 3.54 10.46
N ASP A 194 22.28 2.80 11.09
CA ASP A 194 22.62 1.61 11.87
C ASP A 194 22.97 0.46 10.92
N LYS A 195 24.24 0.39 10.52
CA LYS A 195 24.70 -0.60 9.55
C LYS A 195 24.58 -2.03 10.07
N ASP A 196 24.42 -2.26 11.37
CA ASP A 196 24.30 -3.60 11.95
C ASP A 196 22.85 -4.00 12.24
N ALA A 197 21.88 -3.12 11.98
CA ALA A 197 20.45 -3.43 12.08
C ALA A 197 20.01 -4.61 11.20
N ILE A 198 20.71 -4.87 10.09
CA ILE A 198 20.45 -6.00 9.19
C ILE A 198 21.66 -6.92 9.05
N SER A 199 21.40 -8.22 8.92
CA SER A 199 22.46 -9.24 8.81
C SER A 199 23.26 -9.12 7.50
N LYS A 200 24.45 -9.74 7.47
CA LYS A 200 25.26 -9.86 6.23
C LYS A 200 24.47 -10.51 5.09
N GLN A 201 23.59 -11.46 5.39
CA GLN A 201 22.72 -12.09 4.41
C GLN A 201 21.71 -11.10 3.83
N ALA A 202 21.01 -10.36 4.69
CA ALA A 202 20.05 -9.35 4.26
C ALA A 202 20.72 -8.23 3.43
N LYS A 203 21.97 -7.84 3.74
CA LYS A 203 22.75 -6.91 2.91
C LYS A 203 22.98 -7.44 1.49
N ARG A 204 23.36 -8.72 1.35
CA ARG A 204 23.47 -9.37 0.03
C ARG A 204 22.11 -9.47 -0.67
N GLY A 205 21.06 -9.73 0.09
CA GLY A 205 19.68 -9.76 -0.39
C GLY A 205 19.23 -8.45 -0.99
N PHE A 206 19.44 -7.35 -0.26
CA PHE A 206 19.14 -6.00 -0.71
C PHE A 206 19.94 -5.66 -1.97
N LYS A 207 21.24 -5.96 -2.00
CA LYS A 207 22.06 -5.78 -3.21
C LYS A 207 21.49 -6.57 -4.39
N THR A 208 21.18 -7.85 -4.19
CA THR A 208 20.62 -8.72 -5.23
C THR A 208 19.28 -8.18 -5.72
N PHE A 209 18.40 -7.74 -4.81
CA PHE A 209 17.09 -7.15 -5.13
C PHE A 209 17.23 -5.94 -6.07
N VAL A 210 18.21 -5.07 -5.82
CA VAL A 210 18.52 -3.93 -6.69
C VAL A 210 19.11 -4.41 -8.02
N ASP A 211 20.17 -5.22 -7.99
CA ASP A 211 20.91 -5.66 -9.18
C ASP A 211 20.04 -6.43 -10.18
N VAL A 212 19.09 -7.24 -9.70
CA VAL A 212 18.22 -8.02 -10.59
C VAL A 212 17.07 -7.18 -11.17
N GLY A 213 16.82 -5.98 -10.65
CA GLY A 213 15.87 -5.01 -11.18
C GLY A 213 14.56 -4.89 -10.40
N CYS A 214 14.40 -5.53 -9.23
CA CYS A 214 13.16 -5.39 -8.44
C CYS A 214 12.91 -3.93 -8.02
N ALA A 215 14.00 -3.18 -7.79
CA ALA A 215 13.97 -1.78 -7.39
C ALA A 215 13.44 -0.81 -8.46
N SER A 216 13.23 -1.24 -9.72
CA SER A 216 12.58 -0.38 -10.74
C SER A 216 11.10 -0.11 -10.44
N CYS A 217 10.45 -1.06 -9.75
CA CYS A 217 9.03 -1.00 -9.40
C CYS A 217 8.84 -0.86 -7.88
N HIS A 218 9.71 -1.49 -7.08
CA HIS A 218 9.62 -1.57 -5.63
C HIS A 218 10.62 -0.66 -4.93
N PHE A 219 10.32 0.63 -4.93
CA PHE A 219 11.17 1.70 -4.37
C PHE A 219 10.33 2.66 -3.47
N TRP A 220 10.98 3.69 -2.93
CA TRP A 220 10.47 4.63 -1.91
C TRP A 220 10.04 3.99 -0.59
N VAL A 221 9.30 4.78 0.18
CA VAL A 221 8.77 4.50 1.51
C VAL A 221 8.19 3.10 1.60
N ASN A 222 7.26 2.70 0.74
CA ASN A 222 6.55 1.41 0.85
C ASN A 222 7.15 0.28 0.02
N LEU A 223 8.24 0.53 -0.71
CA LEU A 223 8.75 -0.36 -1.74
C LEU A 223 7.64 -0.74 -2.74
N SER A 224 6.86 0.26 -3.17
CA SER A 224 5.68 0.08 -4.01
C SER A 224 5.49 1.18 -5.06
N GLY A 225 6.59 1.83 -5.44
CA GLY A 225 6.58 2.95 -6.35
C GLY A 225 6.44 4.30 -5.63
N PRO A 226 6.08 5.37 -6.36
CA PRO A 226 6.02 6.73 -5.84
C PRO A 226 4.95 6.91 -4.74
N VAL A 227 5.17 7.90 -3.89
CA VAL A 227 4.25 8.33 -2.83
C VAL A 227 3.68 9.72 -3.16
N PRO A 228 2.58 10.15 -2.51
CA PRO A 228 2.03 11.49 -2.72
C PRO A 228 3.07 12.58 -2.40
N GLY A 229 3.31 13.50 -3.32
CA GLY A 229 4.31 14.55 -3.20
C GLY A 229 4.45 15.39 -4.47
N LEU A 230 5.56 16.10 -4.63
CA LEU A 230 5.78 17.02 -5.76
C LEU A 230 5.73 16.31 -7.12
N ALA A 231 6.28 15.09 -7.20
CA ALA A 231 6.38 14.34 -8.45
C ALA A 231 5.15 13.45 -8.75
N PHE A 232 4.29 13.21 -7.76
CA PHE A 232 3.15 12.30 -7.90
C PHE A 232 2.02 12.72 -6.96
N GLN A 233 0.87 13.09 -7.51
CA GLN A 233 -0.27 13.58 -6.73
C GLN A 233 -1.15 12.43 -6.22
N MET A 234 -1.98 12.70 -5.21
CA MET A 234 -3.06 11.79 -4.84
C MET A 234 -3.97 11.54 -6.05
N GLY A 235 -4.30 10.27 -6.32
CA GLY A 235 -5.08 9.84 -7.48
C GLY A 235 -4.26 9.53 -8.74
N GLU A 236 -2.99 9.92 -8.80
CA GLU A 236 -2.10 9.48 -9.87
C GLU A 236 -1.65 8.04 -9.58
N GLY A 237 -1.64 7.18 -10.60
CA GLY A 237 -1.36 5.77 -10.43
C GLY A 237 -0.11 5.31 -11.14
N PHE A 238 0.76 4.61 -10.41
CA PHE A 238 1.96 3.98 -10.94
C PHE A 238 1.63 2.51 -11.19
N TYR A 239 1.60 2.13 -12.47
CA TYR A 239 1.13 0.84 -12.91
C TYR A 239 2.21 0.08 -13.65
N GLU A 240 2.27 -1.21 -13.39
CA GLU A 240 3.20 -2.12 -14.06
C GLU A 240 2.45 -3.29 -14.69
N LEU A 241 2.92 -3.70 -15.87
CA LEU A 241 2.43 -4.90 -16.54
C LEU A 241 2.85 -6.13 -15.73
N PHE A 242 1.91 -7.00 -15.39
CA PHE A 242 2.21 -8.27 -14.72
C PHE A 242 1.22 -9.36 -15.13
N PRO A 243 1.69 -10.53 -15.59
CA PRO A 243 3.07 -10.89 -15.94
C PRO A 243 3.62 -10.14 -17.17
N ASN A 244 4.86 -9.65 -17.09
CA ASN A 244 5.57 -9.03 -18.22
C ASN A 244 6.19 -10.06 -19.18
N TYR A 245 6.56 -11.24 -18.67
CA TYR A 245 7.02 -12.38 -19.47
C TYR A 245 5.96 -13.49 -19.43
N PRO A 246 5.00 -13.49 -20.37
CA PRO A 246 3.97 -14.51 -20.43
C PRO A 246 4.50 -15.85 -20.98
N GLY A 247 3.73 -16.92 -20.83
CA GLY A 247 4.05 -18.29 -21.23
C GLY A 247 4.94 -19.07 -20.24
N THR A 248 5.20 -18.54 -19.05
CA THR A 248 6.08 -19.22 -18.08
C THR A 248 5.35 -20.33 -17.32
N LYS A 249 6.10 -21.33 -16.82
CA LYS A 249 5.52 -22.39 -15.98
C LYS A 249 4.88 -21.84 -14.71
N ASP A 250 5.46 -20.79 -14.15
CA ASP A 250 4.95 -20.16 -12.93
C ASP A 250 3.65 -19.38 -13.17
N GLU A 251 3.56 -18.60 -14.24
CA GLU A 251 2.32 -17.94 -14.63
C GLU A 251 1.16 -18.94 -14.74
N ALA A 252 1.35 -20.02 -15.50
CA ALA A 252 0.32 -21.03 -15.69
C ALA A 252 -0.03 -21.74 -14.38
N ARG A 253 0.99 -22.09 -13.58
CA ARG A 253 0.81 -22.80 -12.30
C ARG A 253 -0.03 -22.01 -11.30
N TYR A 254 0.14 -20.68 -11.23
CA TYR A 254 -0.58 -19.83 -10.28
C TYR A 254 -1.66 -18.96 -10.92
N GLN A 255 -2.03 -19.23 -12.18
CA GLN A 255 -3.13 -18.54 -12.88
C GLN A 255 -2.98 -17.01 -12.87
N LEU A 256 -1.76 -16.51 -13.06
CA LEU A 256 -1.42 -15.10 -12.85
C LEU A 256 -1.94 -14.16 -13.95
N ALA A 257 -2.40 -14.71 -15.08
CA ALA A 257 -2.92 -13.94 -16.21
C ALA A 257 -4.45 -14.03 -16.38
N ASP A 258 -5.14 -14.79 -15.53
CA ASP A 258 -6.59 -15.00 -15.62
C ASP A 258 -7.36 -13.73 -15.22
N ASP A 259 -6.84 -12.98 -14.26
CA ASP A 259 -7.30 -11.62 -13.94
C ASP A 259 -6.55 -10.61 -14.81
N ILE A 260 -7.29 -9.84 -15.60
CA ILE A 260 -6.75 -8.84 -16.54
C ILE A 260 -6.56 -7.46 -15.89
N GLY A 261 -6.62 -7.38 -14.55
CA GLY A 261 -6.18 -6.22 -13.79
C GLY A 261 -7.05 -4.98 -14.00
N ARG A 262 -6.39 -3.86 -14.25
CA ARG A 262 -7.01 -2.53 -14.41
C ARG A 262 -8.01 -2.44 -15.56
N TYR A 263 -7.83 -3.23 -16.62
CA TYR A 263 -8.76 -3.29 -17.74
C TYR A 263 -10.22 -3.51 -17.34
N TYR A 264 -10.50 -4.29 -16.29
CA TYR A 264 -11.88 -4.51 -15.84
C TYR A 264 -12.61 -3.20 -15.52
N ILE A 265 -11.87 -2.17 -15.11
CA ILE A 265 -12.37 -0.85 -14.76
C ILE A 265 -12.31 0.10 -15.97
N THR A 266 -11.16 0.20 -16.63
CA THR A 266 -10.94 1.25 -17.64
C THR A 266 -11.40 0.88 -19.05
N LYS A 267 -11.47 -0.42 -19.37
CA LYS A 267 -11.75 -0.96 -20.72
C LYS A 267 -10.75 -0.53 -21.80
N ASP A 268 -9.64 0.09 -21.42
CA ASP A 268 -8.56 0.44 -22.33
C ASP A 268 -7.62 -0.77 -22.47
N GLU A 269 -7.40 -1.26 -23.68
CA GLU A 269 -6.51 -2.41 -23.93
C GLU A 269 -5.07 -2.16 -23.47
N THR A 270 -4.62 -0.91 -23.37
CA THR A 270 -3.30 -0.56 -22.82
C THR A 270 -3.20 -0.80 -21.31
N ASP A 271 -4.33 -0.84 -20.60
CA ASP A 271 -4.43 -1.16 -19.17
C ASP A 271 -4.57 -2.67 -18.90
N ARG A 272 -4.55 -3.51 -19.95
CA ARG A 272 -4.70 -4.95 -19.80
C ARG A 272 -3.53 -5.56 -19.05
N ARG A 273 -3.83 -6.16 -17.90
CA ARG A 273 -2.87 -6.71 -16.92
C ARG A 273 -1.93 -5.63 -16.35
N MET A 274 -2.37 -4.38 -16.34
CA MET A 274 -1.71 -3.32 -15.57
C MET A 274 -2.20 -3.37 -14.12
N TRP A 275 -1.25 -3.22 -13.19
CA TRP A 275 -1.49 -3.36 -11.76
C TRP A 275 -0.79 -2.26 -10.98
N ARG A 276 -1.40 -1.81 -9.89
CA ARG A 276 -0.68 -1.06 -8.88
C ARG A 276 0.37 -1.98 -8.24
N VAL A 277 1.59 -1.51 -8.10
CA VAL A 277 2.65 -2.27 -7.43
C VAL A 277 2.33 -2.45 -5.93
N PRO A 278 2.30 -3.68 -5.38
CA PRO A 278 1.92 -3.91 -3.99
C PRO A 278 3.00 -3.43 -3.00
N VAL A 279 2.57 -3.12 -1.78
CA VAL A 279 3.45 -2.78 -0.64
C VAL A 279 4.29 -3.99 -0.27
N LEU A 280 5.62 -3.84 -0.17
CA LEU A 280 6.48 -4.91 0.35
C LEU A 280 6.83 -4.77 1.83
N ARG A 281 6.53 -3.64 2.47
CA ARG A 281 6.61 -3.57 3.94
C ARG A 281 5.70 -4.63 4.57
N ASN A 282 6.25 -5.34 5.56
CA ASN A 282 5.60 -6.49 6.22
C ASN A 282 5.28 -7.69 5.30
N VAL A 283 5.81 -7.77 4.08
CA VAL A 283 5.47 -8.85 3.12
C VAL A 283 5.79 -10.25 3.66
N ALA A 284 6.78 -10.37 4.53
CA ALA A 284 7.09 -11.64 5.19
C ALA A 284 5.96 -12.18 6.09
N LEU A 285 4.94 -11.36 6.40
CA LEU A 285 3.85 -11.66 7.31
C LEU A 285 2.49 -11.77 6.62
N THR A 286 2.39 -11.42 5.33
CA THR A 286 1.12 -11.28 4.59
C THR A 286 0.97 -12.33 3.49
N ALA A 287 1.34 -13.58 3.80
CA ALA A 287 1.07 -14.70 2.91
C ALA A 287 -0.44 -15.04 2.93
N PRO A 288 -1.03 -15.51 1.82
CA PRO A 288 -0.40 -15.82 0.54
C PRO A 288 -0.28 -14.61 -0.42
N TYR A 289 0.58 -14.75 -1.42
CA TYR A 289 1.06 -13.66 -2.28
C TYR A 289 0.32 -13.55 -3.62
N PHE A 290 0.52 -12.40 -4.27
CA PHE A 290 -0.10 -11.95 -5.53
C PHE A 290 -1.57 -11.60 -5.40
N HIS A 291 -2.14 -11.01 -6.46
CA HIS A 291 -3.51 -10.52 -6.49
C HIS A 291 -4.55 -11.62 -6.22
N ASN A 292 -4.24 -12.88 -6.49
CA ASN A 292 -5.13 -14.03 -6.30
C ASN A 292 -4.73 -14.94 -5.11
N GLY A 293 -3.68 -14.57 -4.37
CA GLY A 293 -3.24 -15.29 -3.18
C GLY A 293 -2.89 -16.78 -3.39
N GLN A 294 -2.36 -17.14 -4.56
CA GLN A 294 -2.07 -18.55 -4.89
C GLN A 294 -0.69 -19.02 -4.42
N VAL A 295 0.25 -18.11 -4.16
CA VAL A 295 1.63 -18.48 -3.78
C VAL A 295 1.81 -18.38 -2.28
N LYS A 296 2.24 -19.46 -1.62
CA LYS A 296 2.21 -19.55 -0.14
C LYS A 296 3.52 -19.17 0.54
N ARG A 297 4.64 -19.21 -0.17
CA ARG A 297 5.98 -19.01 0.39
C ARG A 297 6.68 -17.80 -0.22
N LEU A 298 7.36 -17.04 0.62
CA LEU A 298 8.03 -15.81 0.19
C LEU A 298 9.11 -16.09 -0.87
N GLU A 299 9.90 -17.14 -0.68
CA GLU A 299 10.95 -17.52 -1.65
C GLU A 299 10.35 -17.97 -2.98
N GLU A 300 9.18 -18.61 -2.94
CA GLU A 300 8.43 -19.00 -4.13
C GLU A 300 7.88 -17.76 -4.85
N ALA A 301 7.37 -16.77 -4.12
CA ALA A 301 6.93 -15.51 -4.70
C ALA A 301 8.09 -14.73 -5.34
N ILE A 302 9.27 -14.73 -4.72
CA ILE A 302 10.49 -14.13 -5.29
C ILE A 302 10.89 -14.84 -6.60
N ARG A 303 10.86 -16.17 -6.60
CA ARG A 303 11.14 -16.97 -7.81
C ARG A 303 10.14 -16.67 -8.93
N VAL A 304 8.85 -16.63 -8.60
CA VAL A 304 7.77 -16.30 -9.53
C VAL A 304 7.99 -14.91 -10.13
N MET A 305 8.25 -13.88 -9.32
CA MET A 305 8.57 -12.54 -9.84
C MET A 305 9.82 -12.55 -10.74
N GLY A 306 10.85 -13.32 -10.38
CA GLY A 306 12.04 -13.51 -11.22
C GLY A 306 11.67 -13.98 -12.62
N THR A 307 10.86 -15.04 -12.73
CA THR A 307 10.52 -15.65 -14.02
C THR A 307 9.45 -14.86 -14.78
N THR A 308 8.38 -14.41 -14.11
CA THR A 308 7.20 -13.80 -14.73
C THR A 308 7.34 -12.31 -14.97
N GLN A 309 8.16 -11.59 -14.20
CA GLN A 309 8.33 -10.15 -14.34
C GLN A 309 9.65 -9.75 -14.96
N LEU A 310 10.73 -10.48 -14.64
CA LEU A 310 12.09 -10.14 -15.05
C LEU A 310 12.67 -11.07 -16.12
N GLY A 311 12.02 -12.21 -16.40
CA GLY A 311 12.55 -13.22 -17.33
C GLY A 311 13.85 -13.87 -16.83
N LYS A 312 14.04 -13.95 -15.51
CA LYS A 312 15.26 -14.40 -14.84
C LYS A 312 15.00 -15.61 -13.95
N ASP A 313 15.84 -16.64 -14.12
CA ASP A 313 15.90 -17.77 -13.20
C ASP A 313 16.81 -17.45 -12.01
N LEU A 314 16.23 -16.95 -10.93
CA LEU A 314 16.97 -16.67 -9.69
C LEU A 314 17.42 -17.97 -9.03
N THR A 315 18.68 -18.07 -8.64
CA THR A 315 19.19 -19.23 -7.89
C THR A 315 18.54 -19.31 -6.50
N ARG A 316 18.53 -20.50 -5.89
CA ARG A 316 18.01 -20.69 -4.53
C ARG A 316 18.70 -19.76 -3.51
N ALA A 317 20.01 -19.55 -3.66
CA ALA A 317 20.78 -18.65 -2.79
C ALA A 317 20.32 -17.19 -2.95
N GLN A 318 20.09 -16.73 -4.19
CA GLN A 318 19.55 -15.38 -4.43
C GLN A 318 18.14 -15.23 -3.86
N GLN A 319 17.27 -16.23 -4.02
CA GLN A 319 15.91 -16.22 -3.44
C GLN A 319 15.97 -16.11 -1.91
N GLN A 320 16.84 -16.88 -1.26
CA GLN A 320 17.02 -16.86 0.19
C GLN A 320 17.62 -15.54 0.69
N ASP A 321 18.60 -14.99 -0.01
CA ASP A 321 19.19 -13.70 0.33
C ASP A 321 18.15 -12.59 0.20
N ILE A 322 17.38 -12.53 -0.90
CA ILE A 322 16.28 -11.56 -1.08
C ILE A 322 15.21 -11.75 0.00
N ALA A 323 14.82 -12.98 0.32
CA ALA A 323 13.86 -13.24 1.39
C ALA A 323 14.38 -12.71 2.74
N ALA A 324 15.65 -12.94 3.06
CA ALA A 324 16.28 -12.39 4.26
C ALA A 324 16.22 -10.85 4.29
N PHE A 325 16.38 -10.18 3.15
CA PHE A 325 16.13 -8.73 3.04
C PHE A 325 14.66 -8.38 3.27
N LEU A 326 13.71 -9.05 2.64
CA LEU A 326 12.28 -8.76 2.79
C LEU A 326 11.74 -9.02 4.21
N HIS A 327 12.40 -9.85 5.00
CA HIS A 327 12.11 -9.95 6.44
C HIS A 327 12.46 -8.65 7.19
N THR A 328 13.50 -7.93 6.77
CA THR A 328 13.97 -6.69 7.43
C THR A 328 13.06 -5.49 7.21
N VAL A 329 12.17 -5.52 6.20
CA VAL A 329 11.19 -4.45 5.95
C VAL A 329 9.89 -4.61 6.74
N SER A 330 9.86 -5.54 7.71
CA SER A 330 8.76 -5.69 8.66
C SER A 330 8.97 -4.72 9.82
N GLY A 331 8.05 -3.78 10.00
CA GLY A 331 8.16 -2.75 11.03
C GLY A 331 7.59 -3.19 12.37
N ARG A 332 7.65 -2.28 13.35
CA ARG A 332 7.06 -2.49 14.67
C ARG A 332 5.56 -2.22 14.62
N PHE A 333 4.77 -3.22 14.99
CA PHE A 333 3.32 -3.11 15.01
C PHE A 333 2.87 -2.27 16.20
N PRO A 334 1.96 -1.31 15.99
CA PRO A 334 1.42 -0.50 17.06
C PRO A 334 0.48 -1.35 17.92
N THR A 335 0.52 -1.16 19.24
CA THR A 335 -0.43 -1.82 20.14
C THR A 335 -1.85 -1.48 19.75
N GLN A 336 -2.61 -2.49 19.33
CA GLN A 336 -4.05 -2.36 19.08
C GLN A 336 -4.83 -2.70 20.34
N ARG A 337 -5.71 -1.78 20.77
CA ARG A 337 -6.69 -2.03 21.83
C ARG A 337 -8.06 -2.12 21.18
N PHE A 338 -8.85 -3.15 21.47
CA PHE A 338 -10.24 -3.19 21.02
C PHE A 338 -10.99 -1.95 21.53
N PRO A 339 -11.74 -1.25 20.67
CA PRO A 339 -12.51 -0.09 21.10
C PRO A 339 -13.76 -0.53 21.88
N GLU A 340 -14.25 0.34 22.76
CA GLU A 340 -15.62 0.20 23.27
C GLU A 340 -16.60 0.57 22.15
N LEU A 341 -17.40 -0.41 21.73
CA LEU A 341 -18.48 -0.21 20.77
C LEU A 341 -19.75 0.25 21.51
N PRO A 342 -20.63 1.03 20.85
CA PRO A 342 -21.93 1.35 21.43
C PRO A 342 -22.73 0.10 21.83
N ARG A 343 -23.37 0.17 23.00
CA ARG A 343 -24.33 -0.83 23.49
C ARG A 343 -25.69 -0.55 22.88
N ASP A 344 -26.41 -1.61 22.51
CA ASP A 344 -27.77 -1.52 21.98
C ASP A 344 -28.79 -1.04 23.03
#